data_AF-F9FU87-F1
#
_entry.id   AF-F9FU87-F1
#
_cell.length_a   1.000
_cell.length_b   1.000
_cell.length_c   1.000
_cell.angle_alpha   90.00
_cell.angle_beta   90.00
_cell.angle_gamma   90.00
#
_symmetry.space_group_name_H-M   'P 1'
#
loop_
_entity.id
_entity.type
_entity.pdbx_description
1 polymer ?
#
loop_
_entity_poly.entity_id
_entity_poly.type
_entity_poly.pdbx_seq_one_letter_code
_entity_poly.pdbx_strand_id
1 'polypeptide(L)'
;MMTYVHGKPATLTKANLEYLAHHIFLPTKLPGGDDSSAKNEILMVNFVLDTLVRFMGECTSEDETAIEACVAMIKGLKISKSAQGSLSANDAQEVLRHLSPQAPVALLHVAAQNGGVLVRKTITSAIFETFELSPANKAVMTTQGRLVRQFPANATEIPSLDFEDETFLSVFTKTLEKMSYQTVQETVHKARKAEQEHDEDRETVEPWIVTDLLPSMLRGVGKQVTVPVKLQTFIGKLNLK
;
A
#
# COMPACT_ATOMS: atom_id res chain seq x y z
N MET A 1 2.89 -19.61 0.00
CA MET A 1 2.50 -20.51 -1.10
C MET A 1 1.08 -20.97 -0.82
N MET A 2 0.14 -20.69 -1.71
CA MET A 2 -1.05 -21.56 -1.76
C MET A 2 -0.54 -22.99 -1.98
N THR A 3 -1.04 -23.95 -1.20
CA THR A 3 -0.72 -25.35 -1.41
C THR A 3 -1.44 -25.81 -2.66
N TYR A 4 -0.72 -26.16 -3.73
CA TYR A 4 -1.33 -26.68 -4.94
C TYR A 4 -1.44 -28.20 -4.82
N VAL A 5 -2.66 -28.74 -4.92
CA VAL A 5 -2.90 -30.18 -4.99
C VAL A 5 -3.25 -30.51 -6.44
N HIS A 6 -2.41 -31.31 -7.12
CA HIS A 6 -2.57 -31.69 -8.53
C HIS A 6 -2.69 -30.50 -9.51
N GLY A 7 -1.88 -29.45 -9.32
CA GLY A 7 -1.90 -28.27 -10.21
C GLY A 7 -3.11 -27.36 -10.00
N LYS A 8 -3.96 -27.64 -9.01
CA LYS A 8 -5.06 -26.76 -8.59
C LYS A 8 -4.70 -26.11 -7.26
N PRO A 9 -4.88 -24.78 -7.10
CA PRO A 9 -4.67 -24.13 -5.81
C PRO A 9 -5.58 -24.78 -4.76
N ALA A 10 -5.11 -24.90 -3.51
CA ALA A 10 -5.88 -25.35 -2.37
C ALA A 10 -7.27 -24.76 -2.43
N THR A 11 -8.29 -25.60 -2.31
CA THR A 11 -9.65 -25.33 -2.77
C THR A 11 -10.13 -23.97 -2.30
N LEU A 12 -10.03 -22.96 -3.17
CA LEU A 12 -10.58 -21.64 -2.94
C LEU A 12 -12.09 -21.84 -2.79
N THR A 13 -12.62 -21.42 -1.63
CA THR A 13 -14.07 -21.45 -1.43
C THR A 13 -14.73 -20.48 -2.40
N LYS A 14 -16.02 -20.67 -2.65
CA LYS A 14 -16.81 -19.72 -3.45
C LYS A 14 -16.67 -18.28 -2.92
N ALA A 15 -16.71 -18.11 -1.60
CA ALA A 15 -16.52 -16.80 -0.96
C ALA A 15 -15.14 -16.19 -1.22
N ASN A 16 -14.07 -17.00 -1.20
CA ASN A 16 -12.72 -16.51 -1.54
C ASN A 16 -12.64 -16.01 -2.99
N LEU A 17 -13.27 -16.73 -3.93
CA LEU A 17 -13.30 -16.34 -5.33
C LEU A 17 -14.15 -15.09 -5.55
N GLU A 18 -15.30 -14.97 -4.90
CA GLU A 18 -16.13 -13.76 -4.94
C GLU A 18 -15.37 -12.55 -4.41
N TYR A 19 -14.67 -12.69 -3.27
CA TYR A 19 -13.81 -11.65 -2.73
C TYR A 19 -12.72 -11.22 -3.74
N LEU A 20 -11.93 -12.17 -4.26
CA LEU A 20 -10.90 -11.88 -5.26
C LEU A 20 -11.50 -11.22 -6.51
N ALA A 21 -12.67 -11.68 -6.96
CA ALA A 21 -13.32 -11.12 -8.14
C ALA A 21 -13.75 -9.66 -7.91
N HIS A 22 -14.33 -9.35 -6.76
CA HIS A 22 -14.74 -7.99 -6.40
C HIS A 22 -13.55 -7.04 -6.31
N HIS A 23 -12.42 -7.49 -5.75
CA HIS A 23 -11.27 -6.61 -5.47
C HIS A 23 -10.22 -6.54 -6.59
N ILE A 24 -10.21 -7.50 -7.53
CA ILE A 24 -9.27 -7.50 -8.68
C ILE A 24 -9.93 -6.95 -9.94
N PHE A 25 -11.19 -7.33 -10.23
CA PHE A 25 -11.87 -6.94 -11.48
C PHE A 25 -12.81 -5.75 -11.31
N LEU A 26 -13.20 -5.40 -10.07
CA LEU A 26 -14.07 -4.28 -9.74
C LEU A 26 -15.36 -4.24 -10.60
N PRO A 27 -16.20 -5.32 -10.57
CA PRO A 27 -17.43 -5.39 -11.35
C PRO A 27 -18.44 -4.30 -10.95
N THR A 28 -19.41 -4.02 -11.81
CA THR A 28 -20.39 -2.93 -11.63
C THR A 28 -21.24 -3.04 -10.35
N LYS A 29 -21.33 -4.23 -9.75
CA LYS A 29 -22.01 -4.46 -8.47
C LYS A 29 -20.99 -4.98 -7.47
N LEU A 30 -20.58 -4.13 -6.54
CA LEU A 30 -19.71 -4.49 -5.42
C LEU A 30 -20.55 -4.76 -4.16
N PRO A 31 -20.01 -5.52 -3.18
CA PRO A 31 -20.60 -5.62 -1.85
C PRO A 31 -20.85 -4.23 -1.25
N GLY A 32 -21.97 -4.07 -0.52
CA GLY A 32 -22.39 -2.78 0.02
C GLY A 32 -21.75 -2.38 1.34
N GLY A 33 -20.74 -3.11 1.83
CA GLY A 33 -20.11 -2.88 3.13
C GLY A 33 -18.63 -3.25 3.11
N ASP A 34 -17.92 -2.86 4.18
CA ASP A 34 -16.52 -3.16 4.38
C ASP A 34 -16.32 -4.66 4.65
N ASP A 35 -15.53 -5.32 3.80
CA ASP A 35 -15.11 -6.71 3.93
C ASP A 35 -13.61 -6.84 4.26
N SER A 36 -13.00 -5.74 4.72
CA SER A 36 -11.61 -5.68 5.16
C SER A 36 -11.37 -6.63 6.32
N SER A 37 -10.42 -7.53 6.14
CA SER A 37 -9.89 -8.36 7.23
C SER A 37 -8.49 -8.82 6.88
N ALA A 38 -7.67 -9.06 7.91
CA ALA A 38 -6.31 -9.59 7.73
C ALA A 38 -6.30 -10.88 6.89
N LYS A 39 -7.30 -11.75 7.09
CA LYS A 39 -7.44 -13.00 6.32
C LYS A 39 -7.68 -12.74 4.82
N ASN A 40 -8.60 -11.83 4.50
CA ASN A 40 -8.94 -11.48 3.13
C ASN A 40 -7.77 -10.78 2.42
N GLU A 41 -7.08 -9.90 3.14
CA GLU A 41 -5.91 -9.21 2.61
C GLU A 41 -4.75 -10.19 2.37
N ILE A 42 -4.47 -11.11 3.29
CA ILE A 42 -3.49 -12.19 3.11
C ILE A 42 -3.86 -13.07 1.91
N LEU A 43 -5.15 -13.40 1.75
CA LEU A 43 -5.64 -14.16 0.59
C LEU A 43 -5.32 -13.43 -0.73
N MET A 44 -5.62 -12.13 -0.81
CA MET A 44 -5.37 -11.31 -2.00
C MET A 44 -3.87 -11.19 -2.29
N VAL A 45 -3.06 -10.85 -1.29
CA VAL A 45 -1.60 -10.73 -1.45
C VAL A 45 -0.98 -12.05 -1.90
N ASN A 46 -1.40 -13.18 -1.33
CA ASN A 46 -0.92 -14.49 -1.77
C ASN A 46 -1.35 -14.81 -3.20
N PHE A 47 -2.60 -14.51 -3.57
CA PHE A 47 -3.10 -14.76 -4.92
C PHE A 47 -2.34 -13.94 -5.97
N VAL A 48 -2.11 -12.65 -5.71
CA VAL A 48 -1.35 -11.77 -6.60
C VAL A 48 0.10 -12.25 -6.71
N LEU A 49 0.75 -12.56 -5.59
CA LEU A 49 2.12 -13.06 -5.57
C LEU A 49 2.27 -14.37 -6.36
N ASP A 50 1.41 -15.35 -6.09
CA ASP A 50 1.45 -16.65 -6.79
C ASP A 50 1.12 -16.48 -8.29
N THR A 51 0.32 -15.48 -8.66
CA THR A 51 0.03 -15.16 -10.07
C THR A 51 1.22 -14.52 -10.76
N LEU A 52 1.88 -13.54 -10.13
CA LEU A 52 3.08 -12.91 -10.68
C LEU A 52 4.23 -13.90 -10.86
N VAL A 53 4.45 -14.79 -9.89
CA VAL A 53 5.49 -15.82 -9.99
C VAL A 53 5.22 -16.78 -11.16
N ARG A 54 3.95 -17.18 -11.38
CA ARG A 54 3.59 -18.01 -12.53
C ARG A 54 3.74 -17.25 -13.85
N PHE A 55 3.30 -15.99 -13.89
CA PHE A 55 3.38 -15.15 -15.07
C PHE A 55 4.82 -14.89 -15.50
N MET A 56 5.75 -14.75 -14.55
CA MET A 56 7.18 -14.58 -14.81
C MET A 56 7.76 -15.71 -15.68
N GLY A 57 7.29 -16.96 -15.51
CA GLY A 57 7.73 -18.09 -16.34
C GLY A 57 7.28 -18.03 -17.80
N GLU A 58 6.39 -17.12 -18.15
CA GLU A 58 5.83 -16.93 -19.49
C GLU A 58 6.31 -15.63 -20.16
N CYS A 59 7.15 -14.83 -19.49
CA CYS A 59 7.53 -13.49 -19.92
C CYS A 59 8.82 -13.45 -20.76
N THR A 60 9.02 -12.33 -21.46
CA THR A 60 10.28 -12.02 -22.14
C THR A 60 11.32 -11.44 -21.16
N SER A 61 12.61 -11.42 -21.54
CA SER A 61 13.70 -10.98 -20.67
C SER A 61 13.61 -9.53 -20.20
N GLU A 62 12.95 -8.63 -20.96
CA GLU A 62 12.79 -7.22 -20.57
C GLU A 62 11.70 -7.03 -19.51
N ASP A 63 10.61 -7.81 -19.60
CA ASP A 63 9.52 -7.80 -18.62
C ASP A 63 9.92 -8.52 -17.31
N GLU A 64 10.81 -9.50 -17.42
CA GLU A 64 11.25 -10.36 -16.31
C GLU A 64 11.81 -9.53 -15.14
N THR A 65 12.71 -8.57 -15.40
CA THR A 65 13.29 -7.73 -14.34
C THR A 65 12.24 -6.90 -13.61
N ALA A 66 11.26 -6.35 -14.33
CA ALA A 66 10.18 -5.57 -13.72
C ALA A 66 9.26 -6.46 -12.85
N ILE A 67 8.97 -7.68 -13.33
CA ILE A 67 8.15 -8.65 -12.61
C ILE A 67 8.89 -9.17 -11.37
N GLU A 68 10.18 -9.48 -11.47
CA GLU A 68 11.03 -9.87 -10.34
C GLU A 68 11.02 -8.82 -9.24
N ALA A 69 11.19 -7.54 -9.61
CA ALA A 69 11.09 -6.43 -8.67
C ALA A 69 9.71 -6.36 -8.01
N CYS A 70 8.62 -6.54 -8.76
CA CYS A 70 7.26 -6.61 -8.23
C CYS A 70 7.07 -7.78 -7.26
N VAL A 71 7.58 -8.97 -7.60
CA VAL A 71 7.54 -10.16 -6.75
C VAL A 71 8.29 -9.92 -5.44
N ALA A 72 9.48 -9.31 -5.50
CA ALA A 72 10.27 -8.97 -4.32
C ALA A 72 9.53 -7.96 -3.42
N MET A 73 8.97 -6.89 -4.01
CA MET A 73 8.20 -5.89 -3.26
C MET A 73 6.98 -6.50 -2.56
N ILE A 74 6.20 -7.35 -3.24
CA ILE A 74 4.99 -7.97 -2.66
C ILE A 74 5.35 -9.01 -1.59
N LYS A 75 6.47 -9.73 -1.75
CA LYS A 75 7.03 -10.58 -0.68
C LYS A 75 7.39 -9.75 0.54
N GLY A 76 8.09 -8.63 0.36
CA GLY A 76 8.44 -7.70 1.44
C GLY A 76 7.21 -7.14 2.14
N LEU A 77 6.22 -6.67 1.38
CA LEU A 77 4.93 -6.23 1.91
C LEU A 77 4.27 -7.30 2.79
N LYS A 78 4.24 -8.55 2.31
CA LYS A 78 3.69 -9.67 3.07
C LYS A 78 4.46 -9.94 4.36
N ILE A 79 5.80 -9.92 4.31
CA ILE A 79 6.66 -10.15 5.48
C ILE A 79 6.45 -9.07 6.53
N SER A 80 6.36 -7.81 6.10
CA SER A 80 6.21 -6.64 6.99
C SER A 80 4.90 -6.57 7.78
N LYS A 81 3.98 -7.53 7.60
CA LYS A 81 2.65 -7.51 8.21
C LYS A 81 2.51 -8.51 9.36
N SER A 82 1.83 -8.05 10.41
CA SER A 82 1.40 -8.86 11.54
C SER A 82 0.24 -9.80 11.15
N ALA A 83 -0.07 -10.75 12.02
CA ALA A 83 -1.25 -11.62 11.86
C ALA A 83 -2.58 -10.85 11.86
N GLN A 84 -2.58 -9.62 12.41
CA GLN A 84 -3.72 -8.73 12.48
C GLN A 84 -3.82 -7.80 11.24
N GLY A 85 -2.89 -7.90 10.29
CA GLY A 85 -2.89 -7.12 9.04
C GLY A 85 -2.23 -5.74 9.14
N SER A 86 -1.91 -5.29 10.36
CA SER A 86 -1.11 -4.08 10.60
C SER A 86 0.36 -4.30 10.25
N LEU A 87 1.12 -3.22 10.16
CA LEU A 87 2.58 -3.30 9.97
C LEU A 87 3.24 -3.77 11.27
N SER A 88 4.21 -4.67 11.16
CA SER A 88 5.07 -5.14 12.25
C SER A 88 6.40 -4.41 12.20
N ALA A 89 6.76 -3.68 13.25
CA ALA A 89 7.98 -2.86 13.25
C ALA A 89 9.25 -3.71 13.04
N ASN A 90 9.31 -4.89 13.66
CA ASN A 90 10.44 -5.80 13.54
C ASN A 90 10.55 -6.36 12.12
N ASP A 91 9.45 -6.86 11.56
CA ASP A 91 9.48 -7.47 10.24
C ASP A 91 9.69 -6.42 9.14
N ALA A 92 9.13 -5.22 9.30
CA ALA A 92 9.41 -4.10 8.40
C ALA A 92 10.88 -3.67 8.47
N GLN A 93 11.49 -3.67 9.66
CA GLN A 93 12.92 -3.36 9.82
C GLN A 93 13.78 -4.40 9.11
N GLU A 94 13.45 -5.68 9.23
CA GLU A 94 14.11 -6.75 8.47
C GLU A 94 13.97 -6.56 6.96
N VAL A 95 12.76 -6.25 6.47
CA VAL A 95 12.54 -5.98 5.04
C VAL A 95 13.43 -4.83 4.54
N LEU A 96 13.55 -3.74 5.31
CA LEU A 96 14.38 -2.58 4.95
C LEU A 96 15.89 -2.89 4.99
N ARG A 97 16.35 -3.65 5.99
CA ARG A 97 17.76 -4.09 6.09
C ARG A 97 18.20 -4.95 4.91
N HIS A 98 17.28 -5.76 4.38
CA HIS A 98 17.55 -6.68 3.27
C HIS A 98 17.47 -6.03 1.88
N LEU A 99 17.20 -4.72 1.79
CA LEU A 99 17.26 -4.01 0.51
C LEU A 99 18.66 -4.08 -0.09
N SER A 100 18.73 -4.49 -1.35
CA SER A 100 19.96 -4.74 -2.08
C SER A 100 19.88 -4.18 -3.51
N PRO A 101 20.99 -4.08 -4.26
CA PRO A 101 20.94 -3.65 -5.66
C PRO A 101 20.01 -4.50 -6.54
N GLN A 102 19.82 -5.78 -6.21
CA GLN A 102 18.94 -6.71 -6.95
C GLN A 102 17.47 -6.59 -6.52
N ALA A 103 17.20 -6.16 -5.28
CA ALA A 103 15.86 -5.90 -4.77
C ALA A 103 15.86 -4.57 -3.99
N PRO A 104 15.98 -3.42 -4.68
CA PRO A 104 16.25 -2.15 -4.02
C PRO A 104 14.99 -1.47 -3.47
N VAL A 105 13.82 -2.11 -3.56
CA VAL A 105 12.54 -1.47 -3.24
C VAL A 105 11.75 -2.28 -2.21
N ALA A 106 11.29 -1.60 -1.17
CA ALA A 106 10.30 -2.10 -0.22
C ALA A 106 8.99 -1.32 -0.36
N LEU A 107 7.87 -2.02 -0.17
CA LEU A 107 6.54 -1.42 -0.09
C LEU A 107 5.95 -1.69 1.30
N LEU A 108 5.60 -0.62 2.01
CA LEU A 108 5.04 -0.66 3.36
C LEU A 108 3.61 -0.10 3.35
N HIS A 109 2.67 -0.85 3.91
CA HIS A 109 1.25 -0.47 3.99
C HIS A 109 0.93 0.13 5.37
N VAL A 110 0.40 1.35 5.38
CA VAL A 110 -0.04 2.07 6.59
C VAL A 110 -1.57 2.16 6.56
N ALA A 111 -2.22 1.02 6.82
CA ALA A 111 -3.64 0.82 6.57
C ALA A 111 -4.56 1.86 7.24
N ALA A 112 -4.38 2.11 8.54
CA ALA A 112 -5.22 3.06 9.28
C ALA A 112 -5.08 4.53 8.83
N GLN A 113 -4.11 4.83 7.97
CA GLN A 113 -3.87 6.18 7.44
C GLN A 113 -4.09 6.27 5.92
N ASN A 114 -4.74 5.27 5.31
CA ASN A 114 -4.96 5.23 3.86
C ASN A 114 -3.67 5.50 3.07
N GLY A 115 -2.54 5.02 3.59
CA GLY A 115 -1.21 5.47 3.19
C GLY A 115 -0.28 4.33 2.82
N GLY A 116 0.60 4.58 1.87
CA GLY A 116 1.69 3.70 1.51
C GLY A 116 3.04 4.42 1.54
N VAL A 117 4.09 3.67 1.85
CA VAL A 117 5.47 4.15 1.75
C VAL A 117 6.26 3.19 0.85
N LEU A 118 6.84 3.72 -0.22
CA LEU A 118 7.77 2.99 -1.07
C LEU A 118 9.18 3.50 -0.75
N VAL A 119 10.03 2.59 -0.28
CA VAL A 119 11.41 2.90 0.07
C VAL A 119 12.31 2.32 -1.00
N ARG A 120 13.08 3.18 -1.66
CA ARG A 120 14.04 2.80 -2.69
C ARG A 120 15.46 3.07 -2.20
N LYS A 121 16.24 2.01 -2.01
CA LYS A 121 17.66 2.09 -1.67
C LYS A 121 18.49 2.23 -2.95
N THR A 122 19.42 3.18 -2.94
CA THR A 122 20.49 3.34 -3.92
C THR A 122 21.83 3.08 -3.24
N ILE A 123 22.94 3.24 -3.96
CA ILE A 123 24.29 3.09 -3.37
C ILE A 123 24.55 4.18 -2.32
N THR A 124 24.03 5.39 -2.52
CA THR A 124 24.38 6.57 -1.73
C THR A 124 23.25 7.10 -0.87
N SER A 125 22.01 6.67 -1.12
CA SER A 125 20.82 7.21 -0.47
C SER A 125 19.68 6.21 -0.39
N ALA A 126 18.68 6.53 0.44
CA ALA A 126 17.37 5.92 0.39
C ALA A 126 16.31 7.00 0.11
N ILE A 127 15.42 6.73 -0.84
CA ILE A 127 14.32 7.61 -1.22
C ILE A 127 13.02 7.03 -0.67
N PHE A 128 12.29 7.84 0.09
CA PHE A 128 11.01 7.53 0.69
C PHE A 128 9.93 8.25 -0.09
N GLU A 129 9.17 7.51 -0.89
CA GLU A 129 8.03 8.00 -1.64
C GLU A 129 6.75 7.69 -0.83
N THR A 130 5.90 8.69 -0.58
CA THR A 130 4.65 8.53 0.18
C THR A 130 3.42 8.69 -0.71
N PHE A 131 2.40 7.87 -0.47
CA PHE A 131 1.23 7.74 -1.35
C PHE A 131 -0.06 7.68 -0.55
N GLU A 132 -1.10 8.32 -1.07
CA GLU A 132 -2.50 8.02 -0.73
C GLU A 132 -2.90 6.73 -1.46
N LEU A 133 -3.54 5.76 -0.80
CA LEU A 133 -3.90 4.49 -1.43
C LEU A 133 -5.26 4.55 -2.12
N SER A 134 -6.26 5.10 -1.45
CA SER A 134 -7.62 5.26 -1.98
C SER A 134 -8.05 6.73 -1.96
N PRO A 135 -8.73 7.22 -3.00
CA PRO A 135 -9.23 8.59 -3.02
C PRO A 135 -10.39 8.76 -2.02
N ALA A 136 -10.63 10.00 -1.60
CA ALA A 136 -11.84 10.34 -0.85
C ALA A 136 -13.12 10.00 -1.63
N ASN A 137 -14.11 9.40 -0.95
CA ASN A 137 -15.40 9.04 -1.57
C ASN A 137 -16.10 10.23 -2.22
N LYS A 138 -16.01 11.42 -1.63
CA LYS A 138 -16.53 12.66 -2.24
C LYS A 138 -15.87 12.95 -3.59
N ALA A 139 -14.55 12.82 -3.70
CA ALA A 139 -13.83 13.05 -4.96
C ALA A 139 -14.30 12.05 -6.03
N VAL A 140 -14.48 10.77 -5.66
CA VAL A 140 -15.00 9.73 -6.57
C VAL A 140 -16.42 10.04 -7.04
N MET A 141 -17.31 10.42 -6.12
CA MET A 141 -18.73 10.60 -6.42
C MET A 141 -19.05 11.89 -7.20
N THR A 142 -18.25 12.93 -6.99
CA THR A 142 -18.47 14.26 -7.59
C THR A 142 -17.72 14.46 -8.91
N THR A 143 -16.64 13.73 -9.16
CA THR A 143 -15.87 13.86 -10.39
C THR A 143 -16.71 13.40 -11.59
N GLN A 144 -16.87 14.29 -12.57
CA GLN A 144 -17.39 13.94 -13.89
C GLN A 144 -16.23 13.51 -14.78
N GLY A 145 -16.32 12.33 -15.39
CA GLY A 145 -15.21 11.78 -16.16
C GLY A 145 -14.18 11.10 -15.27
N ARG A 146 -12.89 11.24 -15.57
CA ARG A 146 -11.80 10.50 -14.91
C ARG A 146 -11.22 11.26 -13.73
N LEU A 147 -11.18 10.63 -12.56
CA LEU A 147 -10.40 11.15 -11.43
C LEU A 147 -8.90 11.01 -11.74
N VAL A 148 -8.16 12.12 -11.61
CA VAL A 148 -6.70 12.18 -11.81
C VAL A 148 -6.04 12.15 -10.43
N ARG A 149 -5.12 11.21 -10.22
CA ARG A 149 -4.29 11.12 -9.01
C ARG A 149 -2.82 11.23 -9.41
N GLN A 150 -2.05 11.96 -8.59
CA GLN A 150 -0.62 12.18 -8.80
C GLN A 150 0.17 11.41 -7.75
N PHE A 151 1.23 10.73 -8.18
CA PHE A 151 2.06 9.92 -7.30
C PHE A 151 3.57 10.10 -7.58
N PRO A 152 4.41 10.07 -6.54
CA PRO A 152 4.03 10.12 -5.11
C PRO A 152 3.53 11.52 -4.68
N ALA A 153 2.93 11.59 -3.49
CA ALA A 153 2.55 12.86 -2.87
C ALA A 153 3.78 13.63 -2.38
N ASN A 154 4.73 12.91 -1.76
CA ASN A 154 6.02 13.46 -1.36
C ASN A 154 7.15 12.44 -1.62
N ALA A 155 8.37 12.96 -1.77
CA ALA A 155 9.57 12.14 -1.83
C ALA A 155 10.68 12.79 -0.98
N THR A 156 11.22 12.04 -0.04
CA THR A 156 12.34 12.47 0.81
C THR A 156 13.54 11.56 0.60
N GLU A 157 14.70 12.13 0.28
CA GLU A 157 15.97 11.43 0.19
C GLU A 157 16.76 11.60 1.48
N ILE A 158 17.27 10.50 2.03
CA ILE A 158 18.23 10.49 3.14
C ILE A 158 19.53 9.80 2.71
N PRO A 159 20.70 10.17 3.25
CA PRO A 159 21.95 9.46 3.01
C PRO A 159 21.88 7.98 3.39
N SER A 160 22.56 7.10 2.65
CA SER A 160 22.55 5.65 2.95
C SER A 160 23.11 5.35 4.35
N LEU A 161 24.07 6.15 4.81
CA LEU A 161 24.63 6.02 6.16
C LEU A 161 23.57 6.21 7.26
N ASP A 162 22.69 7.20 7.09
CA ASP A 162 21.60 7.45 8.03
C ASP A 162 20.48 6.42 7.88
N PHE A 163 20.22 5.95 6.65
CA PHE A 163 19.26 4.87 6.40
C PHE A 163 19.68 3.54 7.03
N GLU A 164 20.98 3.24 7.02
CA GLU A 164 21.54 2.00 7.58
C GLU A 164 21.76 2.07 9.09
N ASP A 165 21.55 3.24 9.71
CA ASP A 165 21.59 3.38 11.16
C ASP A 165 20.43 2.59 11.81
N GLU A 166 20.80 1.74 12.77
CA GLU A 166 19.85 0.84 13.41
C GLU A 166 18.84 1.55 14.30
N THR A 167 19.24 2.69 14.87
CA THR A 167 18.35 3.51 15.68
C THR A 167 17.32 4.19 14.78
N PHE A 168 17.75 4.74 13.65
CA PHE A 168 16.87 5.33 12.64
C PHE A 168 15.85 4.31 12.15
N LEU A 169 16.28 3.13 11.68
CA LEU A 169 15.36 2.10 11.18
C LEU A 169 14.36 1.68 12.26
N SER A 170 14.82 1.47 13.50
CA SER A 170 13.92 1.08 14.60
C SER A 170 12.88 2.16 14.91
N VAL A 171 13.28 3.44 14.96
CA VAL A 171 12.36 4.56 15.20
C VAL A 171 11.38 4.72 14.03
N PHE A 172 11.87 4.61 12.79
CA PHE A 172 11.06 4.72 11.59
C PHE A 172 9.99 3.62 11.53
N THR A 173 10.37 2.35 11.73
CA THR A 173 9.42 1.24 11.62
C THR A 173 8.44 1.18 12.79
N LYS A 174 8.85 1.56 14.02
CA LYS A 174 7.93 1.73 15.15
C LYS A 174 6.92 2.85 14.92
N THR A 175 7.37 3.96 14.30
CA THR A 175 6.48 5.05 13.90
C THR A 175 5.45 4.56 12.89
N LEU A 176 5.87 3.84 11.86
CA LEU A 176 4.96 3.27 10.85
C LEU A 176 4.02 2.21 11.42
N GLU A 177 4.51 1.33 12.30
CA GLU A 177 3.69 0.34 12.98
C GLU A 177 2.57 1.05 13.74
N LYS A 178 2.90 2.07 14.55
CA LYS A 178 1.91 2.87 15.27
C LYS A 178 0.91 3.53 14.33
N MET A 179 1.37 4.17 13.26
CA MET A 179 0.50 4.76 12.25
C MET A 179 -0.40 3.71 11.56
N SER A 180 0.05 2.46 11.42
CA SER A 180 -0.70 1.44 10.67
C SER A 180 -1.96 0.92 11.38
N TYR A 181 -2.08 1.08 12.69
CA TYR A 181 -3.25 0.64 13.47
C TYR A 181 -3.89 1.74 14.33
N GLN A 182 -3.19 2.85 14.62
CA GLN A 182 -3.78 3.96 15.36
C GLN A 182 -4.49 4.89 14.40
N THR A 183 -5.80 5.00 14.58
CA THR A 183 -6.59 6.04 13.94
C THR A 183 -6.42 7.35 14.69
N VAL A 184 -6.17 8.44 13.97
CA VAL A 184 -6.08 9.79 14.53
C VAL A 184 -7.48 10.40 14.39
N GLN A 185 -8.08 10.90 15.47
CA GLN A 185 -9.48 11.38 15.40
C GLN A 185 -9.65 12.51 14.37
N GLU A 186 -8.60 13.31 14.18
CA GLU A 186 -8.53 14.39 13.20
C GLU A 186 -8.39 13.91 11.74
N THR A 187 -8.09 12.63 11.49
CA THR A 187 -8.05 12.04 10.14
C THR A 187 -9.37 11.35 9.76
N VAL A 188 -10.29 11.21 10.71
CA VAL A 188 -11.62 10.62 10.50
C VAL A 188 -12.62 11.74 10.25
N HIS A 189 -13.36 11.63 9.15
CA HIS A 189 -14.43 12.58 8.88
C HIS A 189 -15.58 12.36 9.86
N LYS A 190 -15.91 13.41 10.61
CA LYS A 190 -17.08 13.43 11.49
C LYS A 190 -18.27 13.92 10.69
N ALA A 191 -19.34 13.13 10.64
CA ALA A 191 -20.60 13.62 10.12
C ALA A 191 -21.61 13.85 11.22
N ARG A 192 -22.34 14.96 11.07
CA ARG A 192 -23.40 15.36 11.98
C ARG A 192 -24.72 14.81 11.45
N LYS A 193 -25.25 13.76 12.08
CA LYS A 193 -26.64 13.32 11.86
C LYS A 193 -27.43 13.55 13.14
N ALA A 194 -28.51 14.33 13.03
CA ALA A 194 -29.50 14.54 14.11
C ALA A 194 -28.90 14.96 15.47
N GLU A 195 -28.10 16.04 15.47
CA GLU A 195 -27.53 16.66 16.69
C GLU A 195 -26.57 15.79 17.53
N GLN A 196 -26.20 14.59 17.07
CA GLN A 196 -25.15 13.76 17.66
C GLN A 196 -24.00 13.56 16.65
N GLU A 197 -22.76 13.75 17.11
CA GLU A 197 -21.57 13.37 16.34
C GLU A 197 -21.48 11.85 16.31
N HIS A 198 -21.65 11.25 15.13
CA HIS A 198 -21.36 9.84 14.91
C HIS A 198 -20.18 9.76 13.93
N ASP A 199 -19.20 8.92 14.24
CA ASP A 199 -18.13 8.60 13.30
C ASP A 199 -18.77 8.05 12.01
N GLU A 200 -18.52 8.73 10.88
CA GLU A 200 -19.07 8.30 9.61
C GLU A 200 -18.17 7.19 9.06
N ASP A 201 -18.52 5.95 9.40
CA ASP A 201 -17.90 4.66 9.05
C ASP A 201 -17.78 4.39 7.52
N ARG A 202 -17.99 5.43 6.70
CA ARG A 202 -18.06 5.37 5.23
C ARG A 202 -17.16 6.38 4.54
N GLU A 203 -16.40 7.22 5.23
CA GLU A 203 -15.47 8.16 4.57
C GLU A 203 -14.02 7.68 4.66
N THR A 204 -13.29 7.86 3.55
CA THR A 204 -11.88 7.48 3.45
C THR A 204 -11.06 8.33 4.42
N VAL A 205 -10.14 7.68 5.15
CA VAL A 205 -9.22 8.39 6.05
C VAL A 205 -8.33 9.35 5.26
N GLU A 206 -8.19 10.58 5.77
CA GLU A 206 -7.29 11.58 5.19
C GLU A 206 -5.83 11.16 5.34
N PRO A 207 -5.04 11.08 4.25
CA PRO A 207 -3.73 10.43 4.26
C PRO A 207 -2.59 11.31 4.81
N TRP A 208 -2.90 12.52 5.31
CA TRP A 208 -1.90 13.56 5.63
C TRP A 208 -0.85 13.13 6.66
N ILE A 209 -1.18 12.16 7.54
CA ILE A 209 -0.20 11.56 8.46
C ILE A 209 0.95 10.91 7.69
N VAL A 210 0.66 10.26 6.56
CA VAL A 210 1.65 9.59 5.71
C VAL A 210 2.15 10.53 4.61
N THR A 211 1.30 11.37 4.02
CA THR A 211 1.69 12.22 2.87
C THR A 211 2.39 13.52 3.28
N ASP A 212 2.21 14.00 4.52
CA ASP A 212 2.71 15.31 4.96
C ASP A 212 3.52 15.22 6.25
N LEU A 213 2.98 14.61 7.32
CA LEU A 213 3.65 14.54 8.61
C LEU A 213 4.91 13.65 8.55
N LEU A 214 4.79 12.42 8.03
CA LEU A 214 5.92 11.50 7.93
C LEU A 214 7.08 12.09 7.08
N PRO A 215 6.86 12.66 5.88
CA PRO A 215 7.91 13.36 5.15
C PRO A 215 8.52 14.53 5.93
N SER A 216 7.72 15.24 6.73
CA SER A 216 8.22 16.32 7.60
C SER A 216 9.19 15.82 8.65
N MET A 217 8.94 14.64 9.23
CA MET A 217 9.89 13.98 10.14
C MET A 217 11.17 13.57 9.40
N LEU A 218 11.03 12.95 8.22
CA LEU A 218 12.18 12.48 7.41
C LEU A 218 13.08 13.63 6.95
N ARG A 219 12.54 14.83 6.71
CA ARG A 219 13.32 16.02 6.36
C ARG A 219 14.28 16.47 7.48
N GLY A 220 14.11 16.02 8.71
CA GLY A 220 15.07 16.29 9.78
C GLY A 220 16.45 15.64 9.56
N VAL A 221 16.50 14.56 8.77
CA VAL A 221 17.72 13.78 8.45
C VAL A 221 17.96 13.66 6.95
N GLY A 222 17.26 14.47 6.15
CA GLY A 222 17.28 14.35 4.70
C GLY A 222 16.79 15.60 4.02
N LYS A 223 16.43 15.46 2.75
CA LYS A 223 15.92 16.56 1.91
C LYS A 223 14.77 16.08 1.05
N GLN A 224 13.83 16.98 0.80
CA GLN A 224 12.80 16.72 -0.19
C GLN A 224 13.44 16.66 -1.58
N VAL A 225 13.04 15.68 -2.38
CA VAL A 225 13.48 15.50 -3.76
C VAL A 225 12.27 15.44 -4.68
N THR A 226 12.50 15.71 -5.95
CA THR A 226 11.50 15.48 -6.99
C THR A 226 11.80 14.15 -7.66
N VAL A 227 10.79 13.28 -7.73
CA VAL A 227 10.84 12.07 -8.55
C VAL A 227 9.88 12.22 -9.72
N PRO A 228 10.08 11.49 -10.84
CA PRO A 228 9.16 11.55 -11.97
C PRO A 228 7.73 11.23 -11.53
N VAL A 229 6.84 12.22 -11.62
CA VAL A 229 5.44 12.06 -11.23
C VAL A 229 4.76 11.10 -12.19
N LYS A 230 4.13 10.07 -11.62
CA LYS A 230 3.24 9.18 -12.35
C LYS A 230 1.81 9.65 -12.15
N LEU A 231 1.15 10.00 -13.24
CA LEU A 231 -0.29 10.26 -13.25
C LEU A 231 -1.01 8.92 -13.44
N GLN A 232 -1.85 8.55 -12.49
CA GLN A 232 -2.82 7.48 -12.69
C GLN A 232 -4.22 8.09 -12.72
N THR A 233 -4.94 7.83 -13.81
CA THR A 233 -6.36 8.16 -13.97
C THR A 233 -7.19 6.90 -13.89
N PHE A 234 -7.98 6.71 -12.83
CA PHE A 234 -8.99 5.65 -12.77
C PHE A 234 -10.22 6.08 -11.96
N ILE A 235 -11.34 5.43 -12.30
CA ILE A 235 -12.74 5.77 -12.04
C ILE A 235 -13.23 6.90 -12.94
N GLY A 236 -13.99 6.49 -13.97
CA GLY A 236 -14.98 7.35 -14.59
C GLY A 236 -16.33 6.67 -14.58
N LYS A 237 -17.39 7.44 -14.32
CA LYS A 237 -18.74 7.02 -14.68
C LYS A 237 -18.73 6.74 -16.18
N LEU A 238 -18.83 5.48 -16.57
CA LEU A 238 -19.41 5.15 -17.86
C LEU A 238 -20.87 5.59 -17.78
N ASN A 239 -21.14 6.81 -18.23
CA ASN A 239 -22.50 7.21 -18.59
C ASN A 239 -22.88 6.35 -19.80
N LEU A 240 -23.38 5.15 -19.55
CA LEU A 240 -24.19 4.45 -20.52
C LEU A 240 -25.52 5.20 -20.57
N LYS A 241 -25.69 5.99 -21.64
CA LYS A 241 -27.00 6.47 -22.08
C LYS A 241 -27.88 5.29 -22.49
#